data_AF-A0A3P0X6P3-F1
#
_entry.id   AF-A0A3P0X6P3-F1
#
_cell.length_a   1.000
_cell.length_b   1.000
_cell.length_c   1.000
_cell.angle_alpha   90.00
_cell.angle_beta   90.00
_cell.angle_gamma   90.00
#
_symmetry.space_group_name_H-M   'P 1'
#
loop_
_entity.id
_entity.type
_entity.pdbx_description
1 polymer ?
#
loop_
_entity_poly.entity_id
_entity_poly.type
_entity_poly.pdbx_seq_one_letter_code
_entity_poly.pdbx_strand_id
1 'polypeptide(L)'
;MPAKIANKSVPAPRHPPMEHPRHQYPRETAALEEIAQGCGLVETIKWGKPCYTLNGKNIVLIQRFHQYIALLFFKGALLEDPQQCLHRIGETMQAPRQLRFSNLEEVEQLQPTIRLYIEQAIELEASGAKVPLRKATDYAIPEELQRRLDTEPALQKAFAALTPGRQKGYIFQIAAAKQSATRASRVEKYAPLILAGKGLND
;
A
#
# COMPACT_ATOMS: atom_id res chain seq x y z
N MET A 1 18.81 26.96 56.63
CA MET A 1 17.63 26.11 56.34
C MET A 1 17.76 25.56 54.93
N PRO A 2 17.75 24.23 54.71
CA PRO A 2 17.95 23.65 53.38
C PRO A 2 16.66 23.73 52.55
N ALA A 3 16.79 24.20 51.31
CA ALA A 3 15.72 24.30 50.34
C ALA A 3 15.22 22.90 49.93
N LYS A 4 13.92 22.65 50.08
CA LYS A 4 13.26 21.43 49.61
C LYS A 4 13.24 21.42 48.09
N ILE A 5 13.99 20.49 47.48
CA ILE A 5 13.87 20.18 46.05
C ILE A 5 12.53 19.46 45.86
N ALA A 6 11.59 20.13 45.20
CA ALA A 6 10.31 19.55 44.85
C ALA A 6 10.52 18.44 43.81
N ASN A 7 10.30 17.20 44.22
CA ASN A 7 10.31 16.04 43.35
C ASN A 7 9.09 16.14 42.43
N LYS A 8 9.28 16.59 41.19
CA LYS A 8 8.20 16.60 40.18
C LYS A 8 7.93 15.16 39.78
N SER A 9 6.79 14.63 40.20
CA SER A 9 6.27 13.36 39.74
C SER A 9 6.08 13.42 38.22
N VAL A 10 6.79 12.55 37.51
CA VAL A 10 6.57 12.35 36.08
C VAL A 10 5.19 11.69 35.94
N PRO A 11 4.25 12.28 35.18
CA PRO A 11 2.93 11.69 35.00
C PRO A 11 3.06 10.34 34.30
N ALA A 12 2.38 9.32 34.84
CA ALA A 12 2.30 8.01 34.22
C ALA A 12 1.72 8.14 32.80
N PRO A 13 2.25 7.38 31.81
CA PRO A 13 1.75 7.44 30.44
C PRO A 13 0.25 7.12 30.40
N ARG A 14 -0.52 7.93 29.65
CA ARG A 14 -1.99 7.84 29.55
C ARG A 14 -2.50 6.56 28.86
N HIS A 15 -1.58 5.74 28.36
CA HIS A 15 -1.85 4.47 27.70
C HIS A 15 -0.88 3.42 28.23
N PRO A 16 -1.30 2.15 28.35
CA PRO A 16 -0.36 1.05 28.56
C PRO A 16 0.71 1.09 27.46
N PRO A 17 1.93 0.59 27.71
CA PRO A 17 2.92 0.48 26.65
C PRO A 17 2.27 -0.27 25.49
N MET A 18 2.11 0.37 24.34
CA MET A 18 1.75 -0.36 23.14
C MET A 18 2.89 -1.35 22.92
N GLU A 19 2.61 -2.66 23.05
CA GLU A 19 3.53 -3.69 22.57
C GLU A 19 3.78 -3.40 21.10
N HIS A 20 4.95 -2.83 20.80
CA HIS A 20 5.31 -2.52 19.43
C HIS A 20 5.35 -3.85 18.66
N PRO A 21 4.76 -3.94 17.45
CA PRO A 21 4.76 -5.17 16.65
C PRO A 21 6.15 -5.76 16.39
N ARG A 22 7.22 -4.99 16.64
CA ARG A 22 8.61 -5.46 16.56
C ARG A 22 8.89 -6.67 17.44
N HIS A 23 8.21 -6.83 18.58
CA HIS A 23 8.45 -7.93 19.51
C HIS A 23 7.54 -9.15 19.32
N GLN A 24 6.56 -9.07 18.40
CA GLN A 24 5.49 -10.06 18.33
C GLN A 24 5.84 -11.29 17.47
N TYR A 25 6.89 -11.22 16.63
CA TYR A 25 7.26 -12.28 15.67
C TYR A 25 8.79 -12.42 15.42
N PRO A 26 9.63 -12.56 16.46
CA PRO A 26 11.08 -12.59 16.28
C PRO A 26 11.56 -13.84 15.52
N ARG A 27 10.95 -15.00 15.76
CA ARG A 27 11.38 -16.27 15.13
C ARG A 27 10.94 -16.34 13.67
N GLU A 28 9.71 -15.93 13.39
CA GLU A 28 9.15 -15.85 12.04
C GLU A 28 9.93 -14.84 11.20
N THR A 29 10.33 -13.71 11.81
CA THR A 29 11.18 -12.74 11.14
C THR A 29 12.49 -13.43 10.75
N ALA A 30 13.23 -14.02 11.70
CA ALA A 30 14.50 -14.68 11.41
C ALA A 30 14.40 -15.77 10.33
N ALA A 31 13.34 -16.59 10.35
CA ALA A 31 13.11 -17.61 9.33
C ALA A 31 12.89 -17.00 7.93
N LEU A 32 12.08 -15.94 7.83
CA LEU A 32 11.86 -15.23 6.56
C LEU A 32 13.14 -14.54 6.05
N GLU A 33 13.95 -13.99 6.96
CA GLU A 33 15.24 -13.36 6.65
C GLU A 33 16.23 -14.40 6.11
N GLU A 34 16.33 -15.57 6.75
CA GLU A 34 17.17 -16.69 6.30
C GLU A 34 16.78 -17.16 4.90
N ILE A 35 15.47 -17.35 4.65
CA ILE A 35 14.98 -17.75 3.33
C ILE A 35 15.33 -16.71 2.26
N ALA A 36 15.10 -15.42 2.54
CA ALA A 36 15.38 -14.35 1.58
C ALA A 36 16.88 -14.21 1.28
N GLN A 37 17.74 -14.31 2.28
CA GLN A 37 19.19 -14.31 2.11
C GLN A 37 19.68 -15.55 1.37
N GLY A 38 19.08 -16.71 1.65
CA GLY A 38 19.33 -17.97 0.93
C GLY A 38 18.96 -17.92 -0.56
N CYS A 39 18.11 -16.98 -0.97
CA CYS A 39 17.80 -16.66 -2.36
C CYS A 39 18.74 -15.59 -2.96
N GLY A 40 19.83 -15.23 -2.28
CA GLY A 40 20.83 -14.26 -2.75
C GLY A 40 20.40 -12.80 -2.63
N LEU A 41 19.34 -12.50 -1.86
CA LEU A 41 18.92 -11.13 -1.64
C LEU A 41 19.72 -10.46 -0.53
N VAL A 42 20.00 -9.17 -0.70
CA VAL A 42 20.71 -8.34 0.27
C VAL A 42 19.70 -7.54 1.09
N GLU A 43 19.85 -7.61 2.42
CA GLU A 43 19.03 -6.84 3.35
C GLU A 43 19.34 -5.34 3.30
N THR A 44 18.28 -4.55 3.35
CA THR A 44 18.30 -3.11 3.55
C THR A 44 17.15 -2.71 4.48
N ILE A 45 17.20 -1.52 5.08
CA ILE A 45 16.07 -0.99 5.83
C ILE A 45 15.30 0.02 4.97
N LYS A 46 14.02 -0.24 4.72
CA LYS A 46 13.09 0.69 4.05
C LYS A 46 11.84 0.90 4.88
N TRP A 47 11.48 2.17 5.09
CA TRP A 47 10.33 2.56 5.92
C TRP A 47 10.35 1.91 7.32
N GLY A 48 11.55 1.74 7.90
CA GLY A 48 11.75 1.13 9.21
C GLY A 48 11.52 -0.38 9.26
N LYS A 49 11.55 -1.08 8.11
CA LYS A 49 11.31 -2.52 8.00
C LYS A 49 12.41 -3.22 7.19
N PRO A 50 12.75 -4.49 7.50
CA PRO A 50 13.66 -5.29 6.69
C PRO A 50 13.14 -5.45 5.27
N CYS A 51 13.94 -5.06 4.29
CA CYS A 51 13.65 -5.10 2.87
C CYS A 51 14.79 -5.80 2.13
N TYR A 52 14.45 -6.85 1.41
CA TYR A 52 15.42 -7.66 0.68
C TYR A 52 15.43 -7.26 -0.79
N THR A 53 16.64 -7.02 -1.29
CA THR A 53 16.88 -6.39 -2.58
C THR A 53 17.83 -7.21 -3.44
N LEU A 54 17.68 -7.09 -4.76
CA LEU A 54 18.63 -7.57 -5.74
C LEU A 54 19.16 -6.37 -6.50
N ASN A 55 20.48 -6.12 -6.45
CA ASN A 55 21.11 -4.96 -7.10
C ASN A 55 20.43 -3.61 -6.73
N GLY A 56 20.03 -3.46 -5.47
CA GLY A 56 19.33 -2.27 -4.94
C GLY A 56 17.85 -2.15 -5.33
N LYS A 57 17.33 -3.07 -6.14
CA LYS A 57 15.90 -3.16 -6.49
C LYS A 57 15.13 -3.96 -5.45
N ASN A 58 13.94 -3.49 -5.10
CA ASN A 58 13.12 -4.12 -4.07
C ASN A 58 12.46 -5.40 -4.56
N ILE A 59 12.69 -6.51 -3.84
CA ILE A 59 12.08 -7.81 -4.15
C ILE A 59 11.00 -8.13 -3.11
N VAL A 60 11.38 -8.20 -1.83
CA VAL A 60 10.44 -8.44 -0.73
C VAL A 60 10.65 -7.51 0.46
N LEU A 61 9.60 -7.34 1.27
CA LEU A 61 9.60 -6.54 2.49
C LEU A 61 8.90 -7.31 3.60
N ILE A 62 9.55 -7.49 4.75
CA ILE A 62 8.95 -8.13 5.91
C ILE A 62 8.13 -7.11 6.69
N GLN A 63 6.87 -7.42 6.98
CA GLN A 63 5.94 -6.54 7.66
C GLN A 63 5.29 -7.25 8.84
N ARG A 64 5.42 -6.67 10.04
CA ARG A 64 4.79 -7.17 11.26
C ARG A 64 3.53 -6.37 11.55
N PHE A 65 2.41 -7.06 11.68
CA PHE A 65 1.10 -6.53 12.07
C PHE A 65 0.69 -7.14 13.42
N HIS A 66 -0.41 -6.65 14.01
CA HIS A 66 -0.85 -7.14 15.32
C HIS A 66 -1.31 -8.61 15.33
N GLN A 67 -1.82 -9.09 14.19
CA GLN A 67 -2.43 -10.43 14.06
C GLN A 67 -1.63 -11.37 13.15
N TYR A 68 -0.64 -10.86 12.41
CA TYR A 68 0.14 -11.65 11.46
C TYR A 68 1.47 -10.97 11.12
N ILE A 69 2.42 -11.75 10.63
CA ILE A 69 3.58 -11.27 9.88
C ILE A 69 3.35 -11.53 8.38
N ALA A 70 3.90 -10.69 7.52
CA ALA A 70 3.75 -10.82 6.09
C ALA A 70 5.07 -10.62 5.35
N LEU A 71 5.24 -11.40 4.30
CA LEU A 71 6.22 -11.16 3.25
C LEU A 71 5.50 -10.45 2.09
N LEU A 72 5.82 -9.17 1.90
CA LEU A 72 5.26 -8.37 0.82
C LEU A 72 6.14 -8.47 -0.42
N PHE A 73 5.53 -8.86 -1.55
CA PHE A 73 6.16 -8.87 -2.87
C PHE A 73 5.76 -7.60 -3.64
N PHE A 74 6.73 -6.78 -4.06
CA PHE A 74 6.44 -5.48 -4.70
C PHE A 74 5.69 -5.61 -6.03
N LYS A 75 6.03 -6.64 -6.81
CA LYS A 75 5.36 -7.01 -8.06
C LYS A 75 4.46 -8.25 -7.90
N GLY A 76 3.95 -8.49 -6.68
CA GLY A 76 3.20 -9.70 -6.35
C GLY A 76 1.99 -9.99 -7.25
N ALA A 77 1.42 -8.97 -7.90
CA ALA A 77 0.34 -9.14 -8.88
C ALA A 77 0.73 -9.89 -10.17
N LEU A 78 2.02 -10.05 -10.44
CA LEU A 78 2.56 -10.78 -11.60
C LEU A 78 3.05 -12.18 -11.24
N LEU A 79 3.07 -12.55 -9.96
CA LEU A 79 3.49 -13.88 -9.54
C LEU A 79 2.44 -14.91 -9.93
N GLU A 80 2.90 -16.08 -10.33
CA GLU A 80 2.04 -17.24 -10.52
C GLU A 80 1.69 -17.83 -9.15
N ASP A 81 0.41 -17.76 -8.80
CA ASP A 81 -0.11 -18.17 -7.48
C ASP A 81 -1.14 -19.29 -7.61
N PRO A 82 -0.72 -20.53 -7.97
CA PRO A 82 -1.64 -21.66 -8.09
C PRO A 82 -2.25 -22.09 -6.75
N GLN A 83 -1.58 -21.76 -5.63
CA GLN A 83 -2.03 -22.08 -4.27
C GLN A 83 -2.98 -21.01 -3.69
N GLN A 84 -3.16 -19.89 -4.40
CA GLN A 84 -4.00 -18.75 -4.01
C GLN A 84 -3.67 -18.18 -2.63
N CYS A 85 -2.39 -18.18 -2.25
CA CYS A 85 -1.94 -17.72 -0.94
C CYS A 85 -1.48 -16.24 -0.92
N LEU A 86 -1.43 -15.58 -2.08
CA LEU A 86 -1.10 -14.16 -2.18
C LEU A 86 -2.33 -13.26 -2.00
N HIS A 87 -2.32 -12.48 -0.93
CA HIS A 87 -3.39 -11.55 -0.59
C HIS A 87 -3.19 -10.16 -1.19
N ARG A 88 -4.29 -9.57 -1.69
CA ARG A 88 -4.35 -8.15 -2.04
C ARG A 88 -4.24 -7.27 -0.79
N ILE A 89 -3.60 -6.11 -0.96
CA ILE A 89 -3.40 -5.12 0.11
C ILE A 89 -4.40 -3.99 -0.07
N GLY A 90 -5.54 -4.10 0.61
CA GLY A 90 -6.66 -3.17 0.43
C GLY A 90 -7.14 -3.09 -1.03
N GLU A 91 -7.93 -2.08 -1.33
CA GLU A 91 -8.55 -1.93 -2.66
C GLU A 91 -7.68 -1.16 -3.65
N THR A 92 -6.77 -0.32 -3.15
CA THR A 92 -6.05 0.68 -3.96
C THR A 92 -4.66 0.24 -4.39
N MET A 93 -4.01 -0.67 -3.66
CA MET A 93 -2.68 -1.17 -4.03
C MET A 93 -2.81 -2.25 -5.10
N GLN A 94 -2.43 -1.90 -6.32
CA GLN A 94 -2.61 -2.78 -7.48
C GLN A 94 -1.48 -3.81 -7.63
N ALA A 95 -0.24 -3.35 -7.44
CA ALA A 95 0.98 -4.12 -7.67
C ALA A 95 1.36 -5.10 -6.55
N PRO A 96 1.47 -4.67 -5.28
CA PRO A 96 1.99 -5.56 -4.26
C PRO A 96 0.96 -6.62 -3.84
N ARG A 97 1.49 -7.75 -3.38
CA ARG A 97 0.73 -8.79 -2.67
C ARG A 97 1.46 -9.18 -1.39
N GLN A 98 0.72 -9.72 -0.43
CA GLN A 98 1.26 -10.25 0.81
C GLN A 98 1.04 -11.75 0.87
N LEU A 99 2.08 -12.50 1.19
CA LEU A 99 1.94 -13.80 1.83
C LEU A 99 1.94 -13.56 3.34
N ARG A 100 0.97 -14.12 4.07
CA ARG A 100 0.73 -13.83 5.50
C ARG A 100 0.89 -15.09 6.32
N PHE A 101 1.40 -14.93 7.54
CA PHE A 101 1.63 -16.02 8.47
C PHE A 101 1.23 -15.59 9.88
N SER A 102 0.66 -16.51 10.64
CA SER A 102 0.23 -16.30 12.02
C SER A 102 1.27 -16.81 13.03
N ASN A 103 2.17 -17.70 12.60
CA ASN A 103 3.18 -18.36 13.45
C ASN A 103 4.35 -18.91 12.61
N LEU A 104 5.38 -19.41 13.28
CA LEU A 104 6.58 -20.01 12.66
C LEU A 104 6.30 -21.28 11.85
N GLU A 105 5.40 -22.14 12.31
CA GLU A 105 5.09 -23.40 11.64
C GLU A 105 4.54 -23.14 10.22
N GLU A 106 3.69 -22.14 10.05
CA GLU A 106 3.21 -21.72 8.73
C GLU A 106 4.35 -21.23 7.80
N VAL A 107 5.36 -20.55 8.35
CA VAL A 107 6.54 -20.11 7.58
C VAL A 107 7.36 -21.32 7.13
N GLU A 108 7.61 -22.27 8.03
CA GLU A 108 8.38 -23.49 7.74
C GLU A 108 7.67 -24.39 6.73
N GLN A 109 6.37 -24.61 6.89
CA GLN A 109 5.55 -25.41 5.97
C GLN A 109 5.51 -24.79 4.56
N LEU A 110 5.43 -23.46 4.48
CA LEU A 110 5.39 -22.75 3.20
C LEU A 110 6.77 -22.37 2.65
N GLN A 111 7.88 -22.79 3.29
CA GLN A 111 9.23 -22.46 2.85
C GLN A 111 9.49 -22.73 1.35
N PRO A 112 9.07 -23.88 0.76
CA PRO A 112 9.23 -24.11 -0.67
C PRO A 112 8.47 -23.08 -1.53
N THR A 113 7.24 -22.74 -1.14
CA THR A 113 6.41 -21.72 -1.81
C THR A 113 7.02 -20.33 -1.68
N ILE A 114 7.56 -19.98 -0.50
CA ILE A 114 8.23 -18.70 -0.27
C ILE A 114 9.42 -18.54 -1.21
N ARG A 115 10.28 -19.57 -1.32
CA ARG A 115 11.45 -19.56 -2.21
C ARG A 115 11.03 -19.40 -3.67
N LEU A 116 10.05 -20.21 -4.11
CA LEU A 116 9.51 -20.14 -5.47
C LEU A 116 9.03 -18.72 -5.82
N TYR A 117 8.31 -18.05 -4.92
CA TYR A 117 7.84 -16.69 -5.17
C TYR A 117 8.95 -15.65 -5.14
N ILE A 118 9.98 -15.83 -4.32
CA ILE A 118 11.15 -14.96 -4.33
C ILE A 118 11.91 -15.10 -5.65
N GLU A 119 12.10 -16.32 -6.13
CA GLU A 119 12.76 -16.61 -7.41
C GLU A 119 11.98 -16.00 -8.59
N GLN A 120 10.66 -16.20 -8.65
CA GLN A 120 9.82 -15.52 -9.64
C GLN A 120 9.90 -13.99 -9.53
N ALA A 121 9.90 -13.43 -8.32
CA ALA A 121 10.01 -11.98 -8.12
C ALA A 121 11.37 -11.43 -8.59
N ILE A 122 12.44 -12.20 -8.42
CA ILE A 122 13.77 -11.90 -8.96
C ILE A 122 13.73 -11.87 -10.49
N GLU A 123 13.14 -12.88 -11.13
CA GLU A 123 13.01 -12.95 -12.60
C GLU A 123 12.16 -11.80 -13.17
N LEU A 124 11.07 -11.45 -12.49
CA LEU A 124 10.23 -10.30 -12.84
C LEU A 124 10.96 -8.95 -12.70
N GLU A 125 11.90 -8.84 -11.77
CA GLU A 125 12.74 -7.65 -11.65
C GLU A 125 13.82 -7.63 -12.73
N ALA A 126 14.51 -8.75 -12.96
CA ALA A 126 15.55 -8.89 -13.97
C ALA A 126 15.02 -8.66 -15.40
N SER A 127 13.81 -9.14 -15.71
CA SER A 127 13.16 -8.93 -17.02
C SER A 127 12.65 -7.49 -17.23
N GLY A 128 12.62 -6.66 -16.18
CA GLY A 128 12.05 -5.32 -16.25
C GLY A 128 10.52 -5.29 -16.36
N ALA A 129 9.84 -6.41 -16.06
CA ALA A 129 8.39 -6.51 -16.12
C ALA A 129 7.70 -5.42 -15.28
N LYS A 130 6.64 -4.81 -15.82
CA LYS A 130 5.87 -3.77 -15.13
C LYS A 130 4.46 -4.26 -14.88
N VAL A 131 3.97 -4.05 -13.66
CA VAL A 131 2.56 -4.30 -13.34
C VAL A 131 1.71 -3.33 -14.17
N PRO A 132 0.76 -3.81 -14.99
CA PRO A 132 -0.19 -2.95 -15.66
C PRO A 132 -1.08 -2.30 -14.61
N LEU A 133 -0.92 -0.99 -14.42
CA LEU A 133 -1.72 -0.21 -13.50
C LEU A 133 -2.97 0.30 -14.23
N ARG A 134 -4.12 0.17 -13.57
CA ARG A 134 -5.37 0.79 -14.04
C ARG A 134 -5.19 2.29 -14.20
N LYS A 135 -5.58 2.80 -15.35
CA LYS A 135 -5.66 4.21 -15.67
C LYS A 135 -6.93 4.80 -15.06
N ALA A 136 -6.98 6.13 -14.96
CA ALA A 136 -8.18 6.83 -14.50
C ALA A 136 -9.43 6.48 -15.35
N THR A 137 -9.22 6.30 -16.66
CA THR A 137 -10.23 5.89 -17.64
C THR A 137 -10.83 4.51 -17.37
N ASP A 138 -10.16 3.66 -16.59
CA ASP A 138 -10.64 2.32 -16.28
C ASP A 138 -11.62 2.33 -15.08
N TYR A 139 -11.78 3.48 -14.42
CA TYR A 139 -12.75 3.66 -13.34
C TYR A 139 -14.03 4.26 -13.91
N ALA A 140 -15.17 3.67 -13.52
CA ALA A 140 -16.47 4.21 -13.88
C ALA A 140 -16.59 5.65 -13.36
N ILE A 141 -16.79 6.59 -14.28
CA ILE A 141 -17.05 8.00 -13.94
C ILE A 141 -18.47 8.06 -13.34
N PRO A 142 -18.65 8.63 -12.14
CA PRO A 142 -19.97 8.79 -11.56
C PRO A 142 -20.90 9.54 -12.52
N GLU A 143 -22.15 9.09 -12.64
CA GLU A 143 -23.13 9.66 -13.58
C GLU A 143 -23.27 11.17 -13.43
N GLU A 144 -23.19 11.69 -12.20
CA GLU A 144 -23.30 13.12 -11.94
C GLU A 144 -22.10 13.91 -12.50
N LEU A 145 -20.89 13.33 -12.44
CA LEU A 145 -19.71 13.92 -13.06
C LEU A 145 -19.81 13.80 -14.58
N GLN A 146 -20.16 12.62 -15.10
CA GLN A 146 -20.28 12.38 -16.54
C GLN A 146 -21.27 13.36 -17.17
N ARG A 147 -22.46 13.54 -16.57
CA ARG A 147 -23.46 14.50 -17.03
C ARG A 147 -22.90 15.92 -17.16
N ARG A 148 -22.14 16.38 -16.16
CA ARG A 148 -21.52 17.71 -16.19
C ARG A 148 -20.45 17.81 -17.28
N LEU A 149 -19.64 16.77 -17.47
CA LEU A 149 -18.65 16.73 -18.55
C LEU A 149 -19.31 16.75 -19.93
N ASP A 150 -20.45 16.08 -20.09
CA ASP A 150 -21.19 16.06 -21.36
C ASP A 150 -21.85 17.40 -21.69
N THR A 151 -22.30 18.15 -20.66
CA THR A 151 -22.99 19.43 -20.84
C THR A 151 -22.07 20.65 -20.83
N GLU A 152 -20.84 20.54 -20.31
CA GLU A 152 -19.90 21.66 -20.16
C GLU A 152 -18.56 21.41 -20.85
N PRO A 153 -18.40 21.82 -22.13
CA PRO A 153 -17.19 21.55 -22.91
C PRO A 153 -15.89 22.07 -22.26
N ALA A 154 -15.95 23.20 -21.54
CA ALA A 154 -14.81 23.75 -20.83
C ALA A 154 -14.36 22.83 -19.67
N LEU A 155 -15.32 22.30 -18.91
CA LEU A 155 -15.05 21.36 -17.82
C LEU A 155 -14.54 20.03 -18.36
N GLN A 156 -15.12 19.54 -19.46
CA GLN A 156 -14.66 18.33 -20.16
C GLN A 156 -13.20 18.43 -20.57
N LYS A 157 -12.83 19.53 -21.25
CA LYS A 157 -11.47 19.78 -21.71
C LYS A 157 -10.50 19.90 -20.54
N ALA A 158 -10.89 20.62 -19.49
CA ALA A 158 -10.06 20.79 -18.30
C ALA A 158 -9.83 19.45 -17.58
N PHE A 159 -10.89 18.64 -17.41
CA PHE A 159 -10.80 17.31 -16.81
C PHE A 159 -9.91 16.37 -17.62
N ALA A 160 -10.07 16.34 -18.95
CA ALA A 160 -9.24 15.52 -19.83
C ALA A 160 -7.75 15.91 -19.81
N ALA A 161 -7.44 17.19 -19.55
CA ALA A 161 -6.07 17.70 -19.45
C ALA A 161 -5.40 17.42 -18.08
N LEU A 162 -6.16 17.01 -17.06
CA LEU A 162 -5.58 16.63 -15.77
C LEU A 162 -4.71 15.37 -15.90
N THR A 163 -3.70 15.24 -15.03
CA THR A 163 -2.93 14.00 -14.95
C THR A 163 -3.85 12.84 -14.54
N PRO A 164 -3.55 11.58 -14.93
CA PRO A 164 -4.37 10.43 -14.56
C PRO A 164 -4.57 10.30 -13.05
N GLY A 165 -3.57 10.66 -12.24
CA GLY A 165 -3.70 10.70 -10.78
C GLY A 165 -4.75 11.69 -10.29
N ARG A 166 -4.79 12.90 -10.88
CA ARG A 166 -5.78 13.94 -10.53
C ARG A 166 -7.18 13.55 -10.98
N GLN A 167 -7.34 13.05 -12.20
CA GLN A 167 -8.64 12.53 -12.70
C GLN A 167 -9.18 11.43 -11.78
N LYS A 168 -8.34 10.44 -11.48
CA LYS A 168 -8.69 9.34 -10.56
C LYS A 168 -9.06 9.86 -9.18
N GLY A 169 -8.33 10.86 -8.67
CA GLY A 169 -8.64 11.49 -7.38
C GLY A 169 -10.06 12.03 -7.34
N TYR A 170 -10.45 12.84 -8.32
CA TYR A 170 -11.82 13.37 -8.41
C TYR A 170 -12.87 12.28 -8.57
N ILE A 171 -12.66 11.33 -9.49
CA ILE A 171 -13.57 10.18 -9.68
C ILE A 171 -13.78 9.47 -8.35
N PHE A 172 -12.70 9.15 -7.63
CA PHE A 172 -12.77 8.44 -6.35
C PHE A 172 -13.48 9.25 -5.27
N GLN A 173 -13.14 10.53 -5.09
CA GLN A 173 -13.78 11.38 -4.08
C GLN A 173 -15.26 11.58 -4.37
N ILE A 174 -15.67 11.71 -5.62
CA ILE A 174 -17.09 11.83 -5.99
C ILE A 174 -17.77 10.47 -5.78
N ALA A 175 -17.23 9.39 -6.34
CA ALA A 175 -17.80 8.03 -6.25
C ALA A 175 -17.93 7.51 -4.81
N ALA A 176 -17.08 7.96 -3.89
CA ALA A 176 -17.15 7.56 -2.48
C ALA A 176 -18.47 7.96 -1.77
N ALA A 177 -19.27 8.87 -2.34
CA ALA A 177 -20.59 9.20 -1.82
C ALA A 177 -21.67 8.23 -2.33
N LYS A 178 -22.37 7.59 -1.39
CA LYS A 178 -23.46 6.64 -1.69
C LYS A 178 -24.69 7.31 -2.30
N GLN A 179 -25.04 8.50 -1.82
CA GLN A 179 -26.22 9.25 -2.28
C GLN A 179 -25.91 10.09 -3.52
N SER A 180 -26.79 10.04 -4.51
CA SER A 180 -26.65 10.80 -5.77
C SER A 180 -26.56 12.32 -5.54
N ALA A 181 -27.40 12.87 -4.65
CA ALA A 181 -27.35 14.29 -4.30
C ALA A 181 -25.99 14.73 -3.74
N THR A 182 -25.35 13.88 -2.92
CA THR A 182 -24.01 14.15 -2.39
C THR A 182 -22.94 14.07 -3.48
N ARG A 183 -23.07 13.15 -4.45
CA ARG A 183 -22.17 13.09 -5.61
C ARG A 183 -22.28 14.35 -6.46
N ALA A 184 -23.50 14.81 -6.77
CA ALA A 184 -23.74 16.05 -7.49
C ALA A 184 -23.11 17.26 -6.78
N SER A 185 -23.35 17.40 -5.47
CA SER A 185 -22.75 18.47 -4.67
C SER A 185 -21.22 18.42 -4.65
N ARG A 186 -20.62 17.22 -4.63
CA ARG A 186 -19.15 17.06 -4.76
C ARG A 186 -18.65 17.49 -6.14
N VAL A 187 -19.40 17.20 -7.21
CA VAL A 187 -19.05 17.67 -8.56
C VAL A 187 -19.04 19.20 -8.60
N GLU A 188 -20.09 19.85 -8.09
CA GLU A 188 -20.16 21.32 -8.03
C GLU A 188 -19.02 21.92 -7.22
N LYS A 189 -18.71 21.32 -6.07
CA LYS A 189 -17.59 21.75 -5.22
C LYS A 189 -16.25 21.68 -5.94
N TYR A 190 -16.03 20.64 -6.75
CA TYR A 190 -14.73 20.38 -7.38
C TYR A 190 -14.59 20.96 -8.79
N ALA A 191 -15.68 21.33 -9.46
CA ALA A 191 -15.65 21.90 -10.80
C ALA A 191 -14.70 23.11 -10.93
N PRO A 192 -14.66 24.08 -10.00
CA PRO A 192 -13.70 25.20 -10.06
C PRO A 192 -12.23 24.75 -10.02
N LEU A 193 -11.90 23.73 -9.22
CA LEU A 193 -10.54 23.20 -9.15
C LEU A 193 -10.15 22.47 -10.43
N ILE A 194 -11.07 21.69 -11.00
CA ILE A 194 -10.87 21.01 -12.28
C ILE A 194 -10.61 22.04 -13.38
N LEU A 195 -11.42 23.09 -13.47
CA LEU A 195 -11.23 24.18 -14.43
C LEU A 195 -9.89 24.90 -14.26
N ALA A 196 -9.40 25.02 -13.04
CA ALA A 196 -8.07 25.58 -12.74
C ALA A 196 -6.91 24.58 -12.97
N GLY A 197 -7.17 23.36 -13.43
CA GLY A 197 -6.14 22.33 -13.63
C GLY A 197 -5.56 21.75 -12.33
N LYS A 198 -6.20 22.01 -11.19
CA LYS A 198 -5.74 21.63 -9.85
C LYS A 198 -6.19 20.22 -9.46
N GLY A 199 -5.43 19.57 -8.58
CA GLY A 199 -5.84 18.39 -7.85
C GLY A 199 -6.64 18.72 -6.59
N LEU A 200 -7.15 17.69 -5.92
CA LEU A 200 -7.97 17.81 -4.71
C LEU A 200 -7.30 18.52 -3.53
N ASN A 201 -5.96 18.52 -3.49
CA ASN A 201 -5.15 19.04 -2.38
C ASN A 201 -4.26 20.23 -2.81
N ASP A 202 -4.51 20.83 -3.99
CA ASP A 202 -3.75 21.96 -4.55
C ASP A 202 -4.40 23.34 -4.26
#